data_AF-A0A821DC57-F1
#
_entry.id   AF-A0A821DC57-F1
#
_cell.length_a   1.000
_cell.length_b   1.000
_cell.length_c   1.000
_cell.angle_alpha   90.00
_cell.angle_beta   90.00
_cell.angle_gamma   90.00
#
_symmetry.space_group_name_H-M   'P 1'
#
loop_
_entity.id
_entity.type
_entity.pdbx_description
1 polymer ?
#
loop_
_entity_poly.entity_id
_entity_poly.type
_entity_poly.pdbx_seq_one_letter_code
_entity_poly.pdbx_strand_id
1 'polypeptide(L)' 'CEEHKHRFNPNDHVRVLYDDARFYWATLDLFDSKTNKWKVVFDRREYGSEWVMAHRIFKR' A
#
# COMPACT_ATOMS: atom_id res chain seq x y z
N CYS A 1 -10.59 22.11 -0.66
CA CYS A 1 -10.35 20.88 -1.45
C CYS A 1 -9.15 20.12 -0.90
N GLU A 2 -9.23 19.59 0.33
CA GLU A 2 -8.09 18.93 1.01
C GLU A 2 -8.46 17.62 1.73
N GLU A 3 -9.57 16.97 1.38
CA GLU A 3 -10.07 15.82 2.17
C GLU A 3 -9.55 14.44 1.76
N HIS A 4 -8.66 14.33 0.77
CA HIS A 4 -8.14 13.03 0.30
C HIS A 4 -6.70 12.70 0.76
N LYS A 5 -6.10 13.51 1.64
CA LYS A 5 -4.71 13.31 2.10
C LYS A 5 -4.51 12.37 3.30
N HIS A 6 -5.56 11.85 3.94
CA HIS A 6 -5.42 11.32 5.31
C HIS A 6 -5.75 9.84 5.56
N ARG A 7 -5.86 8.97 4.55
CA ARG A 7 -6.12 7.54 4.84
C ARG A 7 -4.87 6.72 5.16
N PHE A 8 -3.71 7.13 4.63
CA PHE A 8 -2.47 6.36 4.68
C PHE A 8 -1.27 7.29 4.85
N ASN A 9 -0.32 6.88 5.69
CA ASN A 9 0.95 7.55 5.91
C ASN A 9 2.12 6.64 5.52
N PRO A 10 3.26 7.20 5.10
CA PRO A 10 4.51 6.44 5.03
C PRO A 10 4.78 5.73 6.36
N ASN A 11 5.30 4.51 6.28
CA ASN A 11 5.55 3.58 7.39
C ASN A 11 4.30 2.97 8.05
N ASP A 12 3.08 3.25 7.58
CA ASP A 12 1.93 2.48 8.05
C ASP A 12 2.08 1.00 7.66
N HIS A 13 1.81 0.11 8.61
CA HIS A 13 1.71 -1.32 8.38
C HIS A 13 0.28 -1.67 7.98
N VAL A 14 0.12 -2.22 6.78
CA VAL A 14 -1.16 -2.39 6.09
C VAL A 14 -1.28 -3.79 5.50
N ARG A 15 -2.51 -4.18 5.14
CA ARG A 15 -2.78 -5.37 4.34
C ARG A 15 -3.04 -4.98 2.89
N VAL A 16 -2.42 -5.70 1.96
CA VAL A 16 -2.59 -5.52 0.52
C VAL A 16 -3.33 -6.74 -0.03
N LEU A 17 -4.43 -6.50 -0.74
CA LEU A 17 -5.13 -7.54 -1.50
C LEU A 17 -4.39 -7.79 -2.83
N TYR A 18 -3.91 -9.02 -3.02
CA TYR A 18 -3.20 -9.43 -4.23
C TYR A 18 -4.11 -10.20 -5.19
N ASP A 19 -3.60 -10.49 -6.40
CA ASP A 19 -4.42 -11.08 -7.47
C ASP A 19 -4.83 -12.54 -7.20
N ASP A 20 -4.19 -13.21 -6.22
CA ASP A 20 -4.60 -14.53 -5.73
C ASP A 20 -5.75 -14.46 -4.70
N ALA A 21 -6.38 -13.29 -4.56
CA ALA A 21 -7.41 -12.96 -3.59
C ALA A 21 -6.98 -13.11 -2.12
N ARG A 22 -5.66 -13.14 -1.83
CA ARG A 22 -5.13 -13.17 -0.47
C ARG A 22 -4.61 -11.81 -0.03
N PHE A 23 -4.53 -11.66 1.29
CA PHE A 23 -3.98 -10.47 1.93
C PHE A 23 -2.55 -10.72 2.38
N TYR A 24 -1.69 -9.76 2.05
CA TYR A 24 -0.28 -9.76 2.45
C TYR A 24 0.03 -8.53 3.29
N TRP A 25 0.81 -8.73 4.34
CA TRP A 25 1.31 -7.65 5.16
C TRP A 25 2.44 -6.91 4.44
N ALA A 26 2.35 -5.59 4.47
CA ALA A 26 3.34 -4.72 3.89
C ALA A 26 3.42 -3.38 4.63
N THR A 27 4.55 -2.72 4.50
CA THR A 27 4.79 -1.36 5.00
C THR A 27 4.71 -0.38 3.83
N LEU A 28 3.99 0.73 4.01
CA LEU A 28 3.98 1.81 3.02
C LEU A 28 5.31 2.56 3.01
N ASP A 29 5.88 2.76 1.83
CA ASP A 29 7.15 3.48 1.64
C ASP A 29 6.89 4.88 1.06
N LEU A 30 6.43 4.94 -0.18
CA LEU A 30 6.29 6.18 -0.94
C LEU A 30 4.92 6.28 -1.63
N PHE A 31 4.33 7.47 -1.66
CA PHE A 31 3.13 7.75 -2.45
C PHE A 31 3.48 8.50 -3.74
N ASP A 32 2.97 8.01 -4.86
CA ASP A 32 3.02 8.72 -6.15
C ASP A 32 1.65 9.33 -6.46
N SER A 33 1.56 10.65 -6.39
CA SER A 33 0.35 11.41 -6.67
C SER A 33 -0.03 11.43 -8.15
N LYS A 34 0.90 11.15 -9.08
CA LYS A 34 0.61 11.12 -10.52
C LYS A 34 -0.17 9.88 -10.91
N THR A 35 0.20 8.72 -10.35
CA THR A 35 -0.45 7.43 -10.63
C THR A 35 -1.44 7.01 -9.56
N ASN A 36 -1.52 7.75 -8.45
CA ASN A 36 -2.34 7.42 -7.27
C ASN A 36 -2.03 6.02 -6.72
N LYS A 37 -0.74 5.68 -6.67
CA LYS A 37 -0.23 4.40 -6.17
C LYS A 37 0.66 4.61 -4.95
N TRP A 38 0.69 3.61 -4.09
CA TRP A 38 1.64 3.51 -3.01
C TRP A 38 2.68 2.44 -3.34
N LYS A 39 3.94 2.77 -3.13
CA LYS A 39 5.00 1.79 -3.02
C LYS A 39 4.89 1.13 -1.66
N VAL A 40 4.76 -0.19 -1.67
CA VAL A 40 4.72 -1.03 -0.47
C VAL A 40 5.94 -1.93 -0.43
N VAL A 41 6.40 -2.26 0.78
CA VAL A 41 7.45 -3.25 1.03
C VAL A 41 6.80 -4.40 1.79
N PHE A 42 6.71 -5.57 1.16
CA PHE A 42 6.09 -6.74 1.77
C PHE A 42 7.00 -7.33 2.86
N ASP A 43 6.39 -7.81 3.94
CA ASP A 43 7.13 -8.41 5.07
C ASP A 43 7.85 -9.70 4.64
N ARG A 44 7.29 -10.42 3.67
CA ARG A 44 7.91 -11.61 3.09
C ARG A 44 8.89 -11.20 1.99
N ARG A 45 10.15 -11.57 2.18
CA ARG A 45 11.27 -11.26 1.26
C ARG A 45 11.04 -11.73 -0.18
N GLU A 46 10.23 -12.77 -0.40
CA GLU A 46 9.91 -13.29 -1.73
C GLU A 46 9.16 -12.28 -2.62
N TYR A 47 8.41 -11.33 -2.03
CA TYR A 47 7.61 -10.37 -2.78
C TYR A 47 8.28 -9.00 -2.95
N GLY A 48 9.32 -8.69 -2.16
CA GLY A 48 10.07 -7.44 -2.26
C GLY A 48 9.21 -6.18 -2.09
N SER A 49 9.35 -5.22 -3.00
CA SER A 49 8.56 -3.98 -3.00
C SER A 49 7.81 -3.79 -4.31
N GLU A 50 6.57 -3.32 -4.25
CA GLU A 50 5.71 -3.13 -5.43
C GLU A 50 4.89 -1.84 -5.34
N TRP A 51 4.45 -1.32 -6.49
CA TRP A 51 3.51 -0.20 -6.58
C TRP A 51 2.07 -0.69 -6.67
N VAL A 52 1.28 -0.43 -5.63
CA VAL A 52 -0.10 -0.91 -5.50
C VAL A 52 -1.09 0.25 -5.47
N MET A 53 -2.28 0.02 -6.03
CA MET A 53 -3.36 1.01 -6.01
C MET A 53 -3.93 1.15 -4.61
N ALA A 54 -4.27 2.39 -4.20
CA ALA A 54 -4.78 2.66 -2.86
C ALA A 54 -6.04 1.84 -2.49
N HIS A 55 -6.89 1.46 -3.45
CA HIS A 55 -8.09 0.63 -3.19
C HIS A 55 -7.77 -0.83 -2.83
N ARG A 56 -6.53 -1.30 -3.09
CA ARG A 56 -6.05 -2.62 -2.69
C ARG A 56 -5.45 -2.63 -1.29
N ILE A 57 -5.37 -1.46 -0.62
CA ILE A 57 -4.71 -1.28 0.67
C ILE A 57 -5.75 -1.14 1.77
N PHE A 58 -5.58 -1.91 2.84
CA PHE A 58 -6.49 -1.98 3.97
C PHE A 58 -5.73 -1.74 5.26
N LYS A 59 -6.01 -0.58 5.87
CA LYS A 59 -5.56 -0.20 7.22
C LYS A 59 -6.59 -0.67 8.25
N ARG A 60 -6.12 -1.18 9.39
CA ARG A 60 -6.99 -1.58 10.51
C ARG A 60 -7.66 -0.36 11.13
#